data_AF-A0A452F1I8-F1
#
_entry.id   AF-A0A452F1I8-F1
#
_cell.length_a   1.000
_cell.length_b   1.000
_cell.length_c   1.000
_cell.angle_alpha   90.00
_cell.angle_beta   90.00
_cell.angle_gamma   90.00
#
_symmetry.space_group_name_H-M   'P 1'
#
loop_
_entity.id
_entity.type
_entity.pdbx_description
1 polymer ?
#
loop_
_entity_poly.entity_id
_entity_poly.type
_entity_poly.pdbx_seq_one_letter_code
_entity_poly.pdbx_strand_id
1 'polypeptide(L)'
;MKGARADSGKTPQARALPQQRLHAWLTPGRGRRSERISDLLCFLKGADKELLPKMVNTLLNAKLSETENGKHVSILDLLGNILIIPQATLGGRVKGRSMQHRCNSGKEEGLELDSQFVNQCKKELAANSKCAEAEVAAEHSTYGNRQVLSYTHLIEL
;
A
#
# COMPACT_ATOMS: atom_id res chain seq x y z
N MET A 1 2.75 -18.56 -24.97
CA MET A 1 2.11 -17.22 -24.97
C MET A 1 0.73 -17.35 -24.35
N LYS A 2 0.54 -16.96 -23.09
CA LYS A 2 -0.80 -16.90 -22.47
C LYS A 2 -1.33 -15.49 -22.65
N GLY A 3 -2.47 -15.39 -23.32
CA GLY A 3 -3.08 -14.12 -23.73
C GLY A 3 -3.42 -13.22 -22.56
N ALA A 4 -3.10 -11.94 -22.72
CA ALA A 4 -3.64 -10.88 -21.89
C ALA A 4 -5.17 -10.89 -22.04
N ARG A 5 -5.89 -11.12 -20.94
CA ARG A 5 -7.33 -10.89 -20.88
C ARG A 5 -7.55 -9.40 -21.11
N ALA A 6 -8.36 -9.06 -22.11
CA ALA A 6 -8.88 -7.72 -22.29
C ALA A 6 -9.67 -7.33 -21.03
N ASP A 7 -9.17 -6.33 -20.31
CA ASP A 7 -9.84 -5.79 -19.14
C ASP A 7 -11.11 -5.08 -19.62
N SER A 8 -12.28 -5.55 -19.18
CA SER A 8 -13.56 -4.88 -19.40
C SER A 8 -13.40 -3.43 -18.98
N GLY A 9 -13.84 -2.46 -19.78
CA GLY A 9 -13.59 -1.00 -19.65
C GLY A 9 -14.10 -0.32 -18.37
N LYS A 10 -13.91 -0.93 -17.20
CA LYS A 10 -14.13 -0.37 -15.87
C LYS A 10 -12.98 0.58 -15.57
N THR A 11 -13.35 1.80 -15.18
CA THR A 11 -12.37 2.76 -14.68
C THR A 11 -11.73 2.24 -13.40
N PRO A 12 -10.39 2.35 -13.26
CA PRO A 12 -9.70 1.94 -12.04
C PRO A 12 -10.18 2.79 -10.87
N GLN A 13 -10.40 2.15 -9.71
CA GLN A 13 -10.89 2.81 -8.49
C GLN A 13 -9.78 3.14 -7.50
N ALA A 14 -8.66 2.41 -7.53
CA ALA A 14 -7.49 2.70 -6.71
C ALA A 14 -6.22 2.20 -7.38
N ARG A 15 -5.08 2.68 -6.90
CA ARG A 15 -3.74 2.20 -7.25
C ARG A 15 -2.96 1.99 -5.96
N ALA A 16 -2.26 0.86 -5.90
CA ALA A 16 -1.36 0.51 -4.81
C ALA A 16 0.00 0.12 -5.41
N LEU A 17 1.07 0.58 -4.79
CA LEU A 17 2.43 0.16 -5.11
C LEU A 17 3.05 -0.47 -3.85
N PRO A 18 2.98 -1.80 -3.70
CA PRO A 18 3.62 -2.52 -2.61
C PRO A 18 5.13 -2.59 -2.83
N GLN A 19 5.91 -2.35 -1.77
CA GLN A 19 7.37 -2.47 -1.79
C GLN A 19 7.85 -3.19 -0.52
N GLN A 20 8.48 -4.35 -0.65
CA GLN A 20 9.18 -5.00 0.46
C GLN A 20 10.42 -4.20 0.85
N ARG A 21 10.63 -4.00 2.15
CA ARG A 21 11.78 -3.27 2.71
C ARG A 21 12.25 -3.91 4.01
N LEU A 22 13.56 -3.97 4.19
CA LEU A 22 14.18 -4.29 5.49
C LEU A 22 14.02 -3.13 6.49
N HIS A 23 13.97 -1.90 5.98
CA HIS A 23 13.83 -0.67 6.76
C HIS A 23 12.90 0.32 6.08
N ALA A 24 11.94 0.84 6.83
CA ALA A 24 11.11 1.97 6.42
C ALA A 24 10.78 2.81 7.66
N TRP A 25 11.20 4.07 7.64
CA TRP A 25 10.96 5.04 8.73
C TRP A 25 10.15 6.20 8.19
N LEU A 26 9.18 6.64 8.97
CA LEU A 26 8.60 7.97 8.85
C LEU A 26 9.21 8.85 9.94
N THR A 27 9.82 9.96 9.56
CA THR A 27 10.33 10.93 10.52
C THR A 27 9.20 11.40 11.46
N PRO A 28 9.40 11.40 12.79
CA PRO A 28 10.66 11.24 13.52
C PRO A 28 10.82 9.89 14.29
N GLY A 29 10.25 8.78 13.83
CA GLY A 29 10.29 7.51 14.55
C GLY A 29 11.60 6.73 14.40
N ARG A 30 12.25 6.36 15.51
CA ARG A 30 13.25 5.28 15.58
C ARG A 30 12.55 4.00 16.06
N GLY A 31 12.49 2.96 15.22
CA GLY A 31 11.95 1.65 15.60
C GLY A 31 12.99 0.52 15.49
N ARG A 32 12.62 -0.69 15.92
CA ARG A 32 13.45 -1.90 15.82
C ARG A 32 13.53 -2.41 14.38
N ARG A 33 14.57 -3.20 14.09
CA ARG A 33 14.72 -3.96 12.84
C ARG A 33 13.58 -4.98 12.74
N SER A 34 12.70 -4.80 11.78
CA SER A 34 11.66 -5.76 11.41
C SER A 34 11.40 -5.63 9.91
N GLU A 35 11.18 -6.73 9.22
CA GLU A 35 10.79 -6.73 7.81
C GLU A 35 9.45 -5.99 7.65
N ARG A 36 9.36 -5.14 6.62
CA ARG A 36 8.18 -4.31 6.37
C ARG A 36 7.75 -4.37 4.91
N ILE A 37 6.45 -4.28 4.65
CA ILE A 37 5.94 -3.82 3.35
C ILE A 37 5.52 -2.36 3.49
N SER A 38 5.92 -1.52 2.53
CA SER A 38 5.36 -0.18 2.36
C SER A 38 4.36 -0.17 1.21
N ASP A 39 3.10 0.11 1.51
CA ASP A 39 2.04 0.24 0.52
C ASP A 39 1.79 1.73 0.24
N LEU A 40 2.21 2.17 -0.94
CA LEU A 40 1.89 3.51 -1.43
C LEU A 40 0.52 3.48 -2.10
N LEU A 41 -0.43 4.30 -1.65
CA LEU A 41 -1.83 4.23 -2.04
C LEU A 41 -2.34 5.49 -2.73
N CYS A 42 -3.21 5.32 -3.72
CA CYS A 42 -3.97 6.40 -4.35
C CYS A 42 -5.38 5.93 -4.67
N PHE A 43 -6.39 6.60 -4.11
CA PHE A 43 -7.78 6.42 -4.50
C PHE A 43 -8.15 7.31 -5.69
N LEU A 44 -8.99 6.79 -6.57
CA LEU A 44 -9.46 7.45 -7.79
C LEU A 44 -10.96 7.79 -7.65
N LYS A 45 -11.43 8.77 -8.41
CA LYS A 45 -12.83 9.22 -8.37
C LYS A 45 -13.80 8.05 -8.58
N GLY A 46 -14.83 7.99 -7.73
CA GLY A 46 -15.82 6.92 -7.78
C GLY A 46 -15.30 5.60 -7.21
N ALA A 47 -14.28 5.64 -6.35
CA ALA A 47 -13.88 4.50 -5.54
C ALA A 47 -15.01 4.15 -4.57
N ASP A 48 -15.44 2.90 -4.64
CA ASP A 48 -16.44 2.38 -3.72
C ASP A 48 -15.79 2.00 -2.38
N LYS A 49 -16.46 2.24 -1.26
CA LYS A 49 -16.01 1.76 0.07
C LYS A 49 -16.01 0.23 0.12
N GLU A 50 -16.88 -0.42 -0.66
CA GLU A 50 -16.90 -1.89 -0.80
C GLU A 50 -15.62 -2.46 -1.44
N LEU A 51 -14.80 -1.63 -2.06
CA LEU A 51 -13.49 -2.01 -2.59
C LEU A 51 -12.47 -2.31 -1.47
N LEU A 52 -12.58 -1.64 -0.31
CA LEU A 52 -11.55 -1.66 0.72
C LEU A 52 -11.28 -3.08 1.28
N PRO A 53 -12.30 -3.90 1.63
CA PRO A 53 -12.05 -5.27 2.08
C PRO A 53 -11.27 -6.09 1.06
N LYS A 54 -11.61 -5.94 -0.22
CA LYS A 54 -10.94 -6.66 -1.31
C LYS A 54 -9.50 -6.18 -1.48
N MET A 55 -9.26 -4.87 -1.41
CA MET A 55 -7.90 -4.30 -1.50
C MET A 55 -7.03 -4.79 -0.35
N VAL A 56 -7.51 -4.69 0.89
CA VAL A 56 -6.78 -5.14 2.08
C VAL A 56 -6.47 -6.63 1.96
N ASN A 57 -7.47 -7.47 1.68
CA ASN A 57 -7.24 -8.90 1.51
C ASN A 57 -6.21 -9.20 0.41
N THR A 58 -6.27 -8.48 -0.72
CA THR A 58 -5.33 -8.66 -1.84
C THR A 58 -3.91 -8.29 -1.43
N LEU A 59 -3.71 -7.12 -0.81
CA LEU A 59 -2.39 -6.63 -0.45
C LEU A 59 -1.75 -7.46 0.67
N LEU A 60 -2.53 -7.83 1.69
CA LEU A 60 -2.03 -8.62 2.82
C LEU A 60 -1.68 -10.06 2.44
N ASN A 61 -2.39 -10.66 1.49
CA ASN A 61 -2.17 -12.07 1.08
C ASN A 61 -1.30 -12.21 -0.17
N ALA A 62 -0.96 -11.11 -0.85
CA ALA A 62 -0.08 -11.15 -2.02
C ALA A 62 1.30 -11.68 -1.62
N LYS A 63 1.82 -12.66 -2.37
CA LYS A 63 3.11 -13.29 -2.11
C LYS A 63 4.25 -12.46 -2.69
N LEU A 64 4.45 -11.27 -2.11
CA LEU A 64 5.46 -10.30 -2.54
C LEU A 64 6.67 -10.26 -1.62
N SER A 65 6.59 -10.94 -0.47
CA SER A 65 7.67 -10.97 0.51
C SER A 65 8.58 -12.17 0.29
N GLU A 66 9.87 -11.95 0.13
CA GLU A 66 10.88 -13.01 0.09
C GLU A 66 11.36 -13.37 1.51
N THR A 67 11.37 -14.66 1.86
CA THR A 67 11.99 -15.17 3.09
C THR A 67 13.50 -15.38 2.91
N GLU A 68 14.22 -15.66 4.00
CA GLU A 68 15.66 -15.98 3.97
C GLU A 68 16.04 -17.12 3.00
N ASN A 69 15.11 -18.03 2.71
CA ASN A 69 15.31 -19.16 1.81
C ASN A 69 14.91 -18.85 0.36
N GLY A 70 14.64 -17.59 0.01
CA GLY A 70 14.22 -17.15 -1.32
C GLY A 70 12.76 -17.46 -1.68
N LYS A 71 11.96 -17.95 -0.73
CA LYS A 71 10.56 -18.29 -0.97
C LYS A 71 9.70 -17.03 -0.89
N HIS A 72 8.83 -16.84 -1.88
CA HIS A 72 7.83 -15.78 -1.86
C HIS A 72 6.60 -16.18 -1.03
N VAL A 73 6.30 -15.38 -0.01
CA VAL A 73 5.21 -15.53 0.95
C VAL A 73 4.45 -14.22 1.13
N SER A 74 3.28 -14.29 1.75
CA SER A 74 2.51 -13.08 2.10
C SER A 74 3.15 -12.34 3.27
N ILE A 75 2.79 -11.07 3.49
CA ILE A 75 3.28 -10.33 4.65
C ILE A 75 2.74 -10.90 5.97
N LEU A 76 1.55 -11.50 5.92
CA LEU A 76 0.95 -12.21 7.05
C LEU A 76 1.74 -13.47 7.41
N ASP A 77 2.21 -14.22 6.40
CA ASP A 77 3.03 -15.42 6.61
C ASP A 77 4.45 -15.07 7.06
N LEU A 78 4.96 -13.92 6.60
CA LEU A 78 6.27 -13.39 7.01
C LEU A 78 6.23 -12.81 8.43
N LEU A 79 5.04 -12.49 8.96
CA LEU A 79 4.86 -11.73 10.20
C LEU A 79 5.55 -10.36 10.16
N GLY A 80 5.51 -9.70 9.00
CA GLY A 80 6.15 -8.40 8.79
C GLY A 80 5.20 -7.23 9.05
N ASN A 81 5.76 -6.11 9.50
CA ASN A 81 4.98 -4.88 9.72
C ASN A 81 4.55 -4.23 8.39
N ILE A 82 3.53 -3.39 8.46
CA ILE A 82 2.99 -2.71 7.28
C ILE A 82 3.07 -1.21 7.49
N LEU A 83 3.54 -0.50 6.47
CA LEU A 83 3.58 0.94 6.44
C LEU A 83 2.70 1.47 5.30
N ILE A 84 1.62 2.15 5.65
CA ILE A 84 0.66 2.71 4.69
C ILE A 84 1.00 4.17 4.40
N ILE A 85 1.13 4.50 3.12
CA ILE A 85 1.57 5.82 2.66
C ILE A 85 0.59 6.40 1.64
N PRO A 86 -0.16 7.46 1.98
CA PRO A 86 -0.97 8.18 1.01
C PRO A 86 -0.05 8.80 -0.04
N GLN A 87 -0.20 8.36 -1.28
CA GLN A 87 0.61 8.77 -2.43
C GLN A 87 -0.26 9.06 -3.65
N ALA A 88 -0.93 10.22 -3.62
CA ALA A 88 -1.82 10.68 -4.68
C ALA A 88 -1.15 10.76 -6.07
N THR A 89 0.17 10.89 -6.13
CA THR A 89 0.93 10.97 -7.41
C THR A 89 0.80 9.71 -8.26
N LEU A 90 0.48 8.56 -7.66
CA LEU A 90 0.26 7.30 -8.41
C LEU A 90 -0.94 7.40 -9.37
N GLY A 91 -1.90 8.27 -9.09
CA GLY A 91 -3.07 8.49 -9.95
C GLY A 91 -2.79 9.43 -11.14
N GLY A 92 -1.61 10.05 -11.18
CA GLY A 92 -1.29 11.00 -12.23
C GLY A 92 -1.14 10.33 -13.61
N ARG A 93 -1.43 11.11 -14.65
CA ARG A 93 -1.20 10.75 -16.06
C ARG A 93 -0.41 11.83 -16.77
N VAL A 94 0.53 11.44 -17.62
CA VAL A 94 1.32 12.38 -18.42
C VAL A 94 0.42 13.05 -19.47
N LYS A 95 0.48 14.37 -19.57
CA LYS A 95 -0.10 15.17 -20.65
C LYS A 95 0.93 16.19 -21.13
N GLY A 96 1.50 15.96 -22.32
CA GLY A 96 2.64 16.74 -22.80
C GLY A 96 3.85 16.53 -21.89
N ARG A 97 4.36 17.61 -21.29
CA ARG A 97 5.50 17.59 -20.34
C ARG A 97 5.06 17.71 -18.86
N SER A 98 3.78 17.53 -18.56
CA SER A 98 3.23 17.73 -17.21
C SER A 98 2.42 16.52 -16.74
N MET A 99 2.29 16.35 -15.43
CA MET A 99 1.48 15.30 -14.79
C MET A 99 0.09 15.84 -14.42
N GLN A 100 -0.98 15.08 -14.69
CA GLN A 100 -2.36 15.45 -14.37
C GLN A 100 -3.03 14.44 -13.45
N HIS A 101 -3.67 14.93 -12.39
CA HIS A 101 -4.30 14.13 -11.34
C HIS A 101 -5.83 14.21 -11.37
N ARG A 102 -6.43 14.49 -12.54
CA ARG A 102 -7.89 14.71 -12.68
C ARG A 102 -8.74 13.51 -12.27
N CYS A 103 -8.14 12.31 -12.25
CA CYS A 103 -8.78 11.06 -11.88
C CYS A 103 -8.67 10.76 -10.38
N ASN A 104 -7.91 11.51 -9.60
CA ASN A 104 -7.78 11.28 -8.15
C ASN A 104 -9.08 11.67 -7.43
N SER A 105 -9.39 10.95 -6.35
CA SER A 105 -10.46 11.33 -5.43
C SER A 105 -10.28 12.75 -4.89
N GLY A 106 -11.38 13.34 -4.42
CA GLY A 106 -11.33 14.61 -3.68
C GLY A 106 -10.49 14.47 -2.41
N LYS A 107 -10.08 15.60 -1.81
CA LYS A 107 -9.22 15.58 -0.61
C LYS A 107 -9.91 14.87 0.55
N GLU A 108 -11.16 15.23 0.82
CA GLU A 108 -11.98 14.72 1.92
C GLU A 108 -12.36 13.25 1.70
N GLU A 109 -12.80 12.92 0.49
CA GLU A 109 -13.11 11.54 0.07
C GLU A 109 -11.87 10.63 0.17
N GLY A 110 -10.73 11.10 -0.32
CA GLY A 110 -9.47 10.35 -0.26
C GLY A 110 -8.99 10.13 1.18
N LEU A 111 -9.13 11.14 2.06
CA LEU A 111 -8.81 11.02 3.48
C LEU A 111 -9.70 9.99 4.18
N GLU A 112 -10.99 9.99 3.87
CA GLU A 112 -11.97 9.04 4.43
C GLU A 112 -11.65 7.61 3.99
N LEU A 113 -11.38 7.39 2.70
CA LEU A 113 -11.00 6.08 2.17
C LEU A 113 -9.67 5.58 2.74
N ASP A 114 -8.68 6.46 2.86
CA ASP A 114 -7.38 6.15 3.48
C ASP A 114 -7.54 5.74 4.95
N SER A 115 -8.32 6.51 5.71
CA SER A 115 -8.57 6.23 7.14
C SER A 115 -9.30 4.89 7.33
N GLN A 116 -10.29 4.60 6.49
CA GLN A 116 -10.99 3.31 6.53
C GLN A 116 -10.07 2.15 6.12
N PHE A 117 -9.25 2.33 5.08
CA PHE A 117 -8.29 1.33 4.64
C PHE A 117 -7.28 0.98 5.75
N VAL A 118 -6.70 1.99 6.42
CA VAL A 118 -5.79 1.81 7.55
C VAL A 118 -6.48 1.05 8.69
N ASN A 119 -7.70 1.45 9.06
CA ASN A 119 -8.45 0.77 10.11
C ASN A 119 -8.77 -0.68 9.76
N GLN A 120 -9.04 -0.97 8.49
CA GLN A 120 -9.30 -2.33 8.05
C GLN A 120 -8.03 -3.19 8.06
N CYS A 121 -6.87 -2.67 7.64
CA CYS A 121 -5.59 -3.38 7.79
C CYS A 121 -5.32 -3.73 9.26
N LYS A 122 -5.52 -2.79 10.18
CA LYS A 122 -5.35 -3.04 11.63
C LYS A 122 -6.28 -4.15 12.14
N LYS A 123 -7.54 -4.17 11.68
CA LYS A 123 -8.51 -5.22 12.05
C LYS A 123 -8.08 -6.59 11.53
N GLU A 124 -7.66 -6.70 10.27
CA GLU A 124 -7.21 -7.96 9.69
C GLU A 124 -5.95 -8.51 10.38
N LEU A 125 -4.99 -7.64 10.72
CA LEU A 125 -3.81 -8.03 11.49
C LEU A 125 -4.17 -8.52 12.89
N ALA A 126 -5.10 -7.84 13.58
CA ALA A 126 -5.56 -8.25 14.91
C ALA A 126 -6.39 -9.55 14.88
N ALA A 127 -7.11 -9.82 13.78
CA ALA A 127 -7.88 -11.04 13.60
C ALA A 127 -7.00 -12.26 13.28
N ASN A 128 -5.80 -12.06 12.74
CA ASN A 128 -4.83 -13.12 12.48
C ASN A 128 -4.04 -13.43 13.76
N SER A 129 -4.30 -14.61 14.35
CA SER A 129 -3.70 -15.01 15.63
C SER A 129 -2.17 -14.94 15.63
N LYS A 130 -1.51 -15.38 14.56
CA LYS A 130 -0.04 -15.34 14.45
C LYS A 130 0.48 -13.90 14.42
N CYS A 131 -0.20 -13.02 13.71
CA CYS A 131 0.17 -11.60 13.64
C CYS A 131 -0.06 -10.89 14.97
N ALA A 132 -1.16 -11.22 15.67
CA ALA A 132 -1.45 -10.68 16.99
C ALA A 132 -0.41 -11.13 18.03
N GLU A 133 -0.04 -12.41 18.04
CA GLU A 133 1.00 -12.97 18.93
C GLU A 133 2.39 -12.39 18.65
N ALA A 134 2.72 -12.14 17.38
CA ALA A 134 3.99 -11.55 16.95
C ALA A 134 4.00 -10.00 17.02
N GLU A 135 2.93 -9.38 17.54
CA GLU A 135 2.77 -7.92 17.66
C GLU A 135 2.99 -7.17 16.32
N VAL A 136 2.52 -7.76 15.21
CA VAL A 136 2.61 -7.15 13.89
C VAL A 136 1.75 -5.89 13.83
N ALA A 137 2.36 -4.78 13.43
CA ALA A 137 1.73 -3.46 13.41
C ALA A 137 1.48 -2.95 11.99
N ALA A 138 0.34 -2.29 11.82
CA ALA A 138 0.07 -1.41 10.68
C ALA A 138 0.29 0.06 11.10
N GLU A 139 1.40 0.62 10.65
CA GLU A 139 1.73 2.04 10.75
C GLU A 139 1.20 2.78 9.50
N HIS A 140 0.93 4.07 9.64
CA HIS A 140 0.55 4.90 8.51
C HIS A 140 1.14 6.29 8.65
N SER A 141 1.41 6.92 7.51
CA SER A 141 1.76 8.35 7.48
C SER A 141 0.54 9.24 7.58
N THR A 142 0.75 10.51 7.89
CA THR A 142 -0.31 11.51 7.96
C THR A 142 -0.74 11.92 6.56
N TYR A 143 -2.01 11.71 6.22
CA TYR A 143 -2.59 12.14 4.96
C TYR A 143 -2.44 13.66 4.75
N GLY A 144 -2.10 14.06 3.53
CA GLY A 144 -1.91 15.47 3.17
C GLY A 144 -0.54 16.06 3.53
N ASN A 145 0.27 15.37 4.32
CA ASN A 145 1.64 15.80 4.60
C ASN A 145 2.61 15.39 3.49
N ARG A 146 3.76 16.08 3.42
CA ARG A 146 4.89 15.64 2.60
C ARG A 146 5.44 14.34 3.17
N GLN A 147 5.34 13.27 2.39
CA GLN A 147 5.89 11.97 2.77
C GLN A 147 7.38 11.93 2.44
N VAL A 148 8.21 12.15 3.46
CA VAL A 148 9.67 12.01 3.35
C VAL A 148 10.03 10.57 3.69
N LEU A 149 10.19 9.74 2.66
CA LEU A 149 10.69 8.38 2.81
C LEU A 149 12.21 8.37 2.72
N SER A 150 12.90 7.79 3.70
CA SER A 150 14.35 7.56 3.62
C SER A 150 14.62 6.23 2.91
N TYR A 151 15.47 6.27 1.87
CA TYR A 151 15.91 5.16 1.01
C TYR A 151 14.91 4.65 -0.03
N THR A 152 14.80 5.28 -1.19
CA THR A 152 14.35 4.63 -2.43
C THR A 152 15.54 4.58 -3.38
N HIS A 153 16.28 3.48 -3.43
CA HIS A 153 17.17 3.25 -4.58
C HIS A 153 16.30 2.77 -5.74
N LEU A 154 16.02 3.68 -6.68
CA LEU A 154 15.56 3.32 -8.02
C LEU A 154 16.82 3.20 -8.86
N ILE A 155 17.24 1.98 -9.20
CA ILE A 155 18.29 1.73 -10.20
C ILE A 155 17.56 1.30 -11.46
N GLU A 156 17.62 2.12 -12.50
CA GLU A 156 17.23 1.76 -13.87
C GLU A 156 18.49 1.25 -14.59
N LEU A 157 18.37 0.10 -15.28
CA LEU A 157 19.37 -0.44 -16.21
C LEU A 157 18.93 -0.17 -17.65
#